data_AF-A0A7K3W4D3-F1
#
_entry.id   AF-A0A7K3W4D3-F1
#
_cell.length_a   1.000
_cell.length_b   1.000
_cell.length_c   1.000
_cell.angle_alpha   90.00
_cell.angle_beta   90.00
_cell.angle_gamma   90.00
#
_symmetry.space_group_name_H-M   'P 1'
#
loop_
_entity.id
_entity.type
_entity.pdbx_description
1 polymer ?
#
loop_
_entity_poly.entity_id
_entity_poly.type
_entity_poly.pdbx_seq_one_letter_code
_entity_poly.pdbx_strand_id
1 'polypeptide(L)'
;MRRSFTVSAVAATIIGLGTTPALAHDGNGDEDRHGRGGFVPVEEIVPDYYAPVTFDACGDTITMETGDVRQVVARQTVSADSVFTEFRGGWTVDLVRHSDHARIDELDISGAGSDETRPDGISIYLEGPSILFPMDDLQRQAMRDAGIETDLAYYERGVVEIEVALDAAGVPVSEEWTRVDARIRDLCTQFDRDDDHRDDRHHRDHARTHHEGKTHHRG
;
A
#
# COMPACT_ATOMS: atom_id res chain seq x y z
N MET A 1 0.59 -26.80 -15.80
CA MET A 1 0.96 -25.47 -15.26
C MET A 1 -0.25 -24.91 -14.54
N ARG A 2 -0.27 -24.98 -13.20
CA ARG A 2 -1.31 -24.35 -12.39
C ARG A 2 -0.91 -22.88 -12.26
N ARG A 3 -1.70 -21.98 -12.85
CA ARG A 3 -1.58 -20.54 -12.63
C ARG A 3 -2.26 -20.26 -11.28
N SER A 4 -1.45 -20.02 -10.25
CA SER A 4 -1.96 -19.43 -9.02
C SER A 4 -2.31 -17.99 -9.35
N PHE A 5 -3.59 -17.65 -9.32
CA PHE A 5 -4.03 -16.25 -9.39
C PHE A 5 -4.05 -15.74 -7.96
N THR A 6 -2.98 -15.06 -7.57
CA THR A 6 -2.93 -14.32 -6.32
C THR A 6 -3.80 -13.09 -6.52
N VAL A 7 -5.01 -13.09 -5.96
CA VAL A 7 -5.80 -11.88 -5.75
C VAL A 7 -5.15 -11.18 -4.57
N SER A 8 -4.17 -10.35 -4.84
CA SER A 8 -3.68 -9.39 -3.87
C SER A 8 -4.49 -8.13 -4.09
N ALA A 9 -5.06 -7.58 -3.02
CA ALA A 9 -5.25 -6.16 -2.89
C ALA A 9 -4.35 -5.70 -1.77
N VAL A 10 -3.37 -4.86 -2.10
CA VAL A 10 -2.63 -4.11 -1.08
C VAL A 10 -3.49 -2.91 -0.66
N ALA A 11 -4.70 -3.22 -0.22
CA ALA A 11 -5.13 -2.76 1.08
C ALA A 11 -4.77 -3.92 2.03
N ALA A 12 -3.49 -4.06 2.37
CA ALA A 12 -3.07 -4.74 3.59
C ALA A 12 -3.47 -6.23 3.84
N THR A 13 -4.02 -6.97 2.89
CA THR A 13 -4.41 -8.38 3.15
C THR A 13 -3.96 -9.31 2.03
N ILE A 14 -2.81 -9.95 2.25
CA ILE A 14 -2.43 -11.17 1.54
C ILE A 14 -3.50 -12.22 1.88
N ILE A 15 -4.41 -12.47 0.95
CA ILE A 15 -5.38 -13.56 1.05
C ILE A 15 -4.63 -14.88 0.91
N GLY A 16 -4.18 -15.42 2.04
CA GLY A 16 -3.80 -16.81 2.16
C GLY A 16 -5.05 -17.69 2.12
N LEU A 17 -5.46 -18.14 0.93
CA LEU A 17 -6.43 -19.24 0.79
C LEU A 17 -5.78 -20.55 1.27
N GLY A 18 -5.72 -20.74 2.59
CA GLY A 18 -5.40 -22.01 3.21
C GLY A 18 -6.55 -22.99 2.98
N THR A 19 -6.30 -24.06 2.23
CA THR A 19 -7.21 -25.22 2.21
C THR A 19 -7.29 -25.79 3.61
N THR A 20 -8.43 -25.63 4.29
CA THR A 20 -8.71 -26.20 5.61
C THR A 20 -8.39 -27.70 5.65
N PRO A 21 -7.42 -28.17 6.46
CA PRO A 21 -7.50 -29.53 6.97
C PRO A 21 -8.50 -29.50 8.13
N ALA A 22 -9.64 -30.16 7.94
CA ALA A 22 -10.49 -30.57 9.05
C ALA A 22 -9.67 -31.49 9.96
N LEU A 23 -9.17 -30.99 11.09
CA LEU A 23 -8.63 -31.81 12.18
C LEU A 23 -8.97 -31.20 13.54
N ALA A 24 -9.66 -32.02 14.33
CA ALA A 24 -10.07 -31.79 15.70
C ALA A 24 -8.91 -31.99 16.69
N HIS A 25 -8.74 -31.02 17.59
CA HIS A 25 -8.03 -31.07 18.89
C HIS A 25 -8.35 -29.72 19.56
N ASP A 26 -8.62 -29.54 20.83
CA ASP A 26 -8.67 -30.36 22.05
C ASP A 26 -9.54 -29.54 23.04
N GLY A 27 -10.09 -30.10 24.10
CA GLY A 27 -9.45 -29.91 25.41
C GLY A 27 -9.85 -28.61 26.11
N ASN A 28 -10.74 -28.75 27.09
CA ASN A 28 -10.96 -27.93 28.29
C ASN A 28 -10.35 -26.51 28.38
N GLY A 29 -11.23 -25.53 28.62
CA GLY A 29 -10.93 -24.41 29.53
C GLY A 29 -11.30 -23.03 28.99
N ASP A 30 -12.46 -22.57 29.43
CA ASP A 30 -12.81 -21.15 29.66
C ASP A 30 -12.96 -20.20 28.45
N GLU A 31 -14.24 -20.01 28.09
CA GLU A 31 -14.89 -18.71 27.89
C GLU A 31 -14.10 -17.58 27.18
N ASP A 32 -14.12 -17.61 25.83
CA ASP A 32 -14.27 -16.42 24.98
C ASP A 32 -14.72 -16.83 23.56
N ARG A 33 -15.89 -17.47 23.46
CA ARG A 33 -16.47 -17.94 22.18
C ARG A 33 -17.14 -16.84 21.32
N HIS A 34 -16.85 -15.58 21.59
CA HIS A 34 -17.18 -14.42 20.73
C HIS A 34 -16.01 -13.42 20.81
N GLY A 35 -14.82 -13.86 20.41
CA GLY A 35 -13.54 -13.21 20.67
C GLY A 35 -13.40 -11.81 20.08
N ARG A 36 -13.60 -10.78 20.92
CA ARG A 36 -13.06 -9.44 20.68
C ARG A 36 -11.61 -9.44 21.16
N GLY A 37 -10.72 -10.07 20.39
CA GLY A 37 -9.29 -9.96 20.63
C GLY A 37 -8.85 -8.50 20.67
N GLY A 38 -7.84 -8.19 21.47
CA GLY A 38 -7.17 -6.88 21.39
C GLY A 38 -6.51 -6.69 20.03
N PHE A 39 -6.03 -5.47 19.77
CA PHE A 39 -5.13 -5.24 18.64
C PHE A 39 -3.80 -5.95 18.91
N VAL A 40 -3.32 -6.71 17.93
CA VAL A 40 -2.04 -7.42 17.93
C VAL A 40 -1.16 -6.92 16.77
N PRO A 41 0.16 -7.12 16.79
CA PRO A 41 1.00 -6.86 15.62
C PRO A 41 0.41 -7.48 14.34
N VAL A 42 0.39 -6.71 13.25
CA VAL A 42 -0.35 -7.11 12.03
C VAL A 42 0.12 -8.45 11.46
N GLU A 43 1.40 -8.79 11.58
CA GLU A 43 1.99 -10.04 11.08
C GLU A 43 1.47 -11.30 11.78
N GLU A 44 0.86 -11.17 12.96
CA GLU A 44 0.18 -12.28 13.63
C GLU A 44 -1.14 -12.67 12.93
N ILE A 45 -1.74 -11.74 12.19
CA ILE A 45 -3.00 -11.94 11.44
C ILE A 45 -2.71 -12.13 9.95
N VAL A 46 -1.81 -11.32 9.39
CA VAL A 46 -1.42 -11.33 7.98
C VAL A 46 0.08 -11.60 7.88
N PRO A 47 0.50 -12.87 7.73
CA PRO A 47 1.90 -13.19 7.49
C PRO A 47 2.45 -12.43 6.28
N ASP A 48 3.72 -12.03 6.34
CA ASP A 48 4.41 -11.30 5.27
C ASP A 48 3.78 -9.92 4.93
N TYR A 49 3.03 -9.33 5.86
CA TYR A 49 2.39 -8.01 5.66
C TYR A 49 3.34 -6.92 5.14
N TYR A 50 4.60 -6.92 5.61
CA TYR A 50 5.61 -5.94 5.21
C TYR A 50 6.50 -6.38 4.04
N ALA A 51 6.20 -7.52 3.41
CA ALA A 51 6.97 -8.00 2.27
C ALA A 51 6.89 -7.02 1.09
N PRO A 52 7.98 -6.82 0.34
CA PRO A 52 7.95 -5.98 -0.85
C PRO A 52 6.91 -6.46 -1.86
N VAL A 53 6.22 -5.50 -2.48
CA VAL A 53 5.27 -5.76 -3.56
C VAL A 53 5.69 -5.01 -4.82
N THR A 54 5.36 -5.57 -5.97
CA THR A 54 5.67 -5.00 -7.28
C THR A 54 4.41 -4.93 -8.12
N PHE A 55 4.18 -3.80 -8.77
CA PHE A 55 2.98 -3.55 -9.58
C PHE A 55 3.27 -2.57 -10.73
N ASP A 56 2.40 -2.58 -11.75
CA ASP A 56 2.54 -1.73 -12.94
C ASP A 56 1.80 -0.40 -12.75
N ALA A 57 2.56 0.69 -12.66
CA ALA A 57 2.05 2.05 -12.52
C ALA A 57 3.01 3.07 -13.15
N CYS A 58 2.50 4.27 -13.47
CA CYS A 58 3.31 5.35 -14.04
C CYS A 58 4.06 4.97 -15.34
N GLY A 59 3.49 4.03 -16.12
CA GLY A 59 4.10 3.52 -17.36
C GLY A 59 5.28 2.57 -17.16
N ASP A 60 5.50 2.08 -15.93
CA ASP A 60 6.63 1.23 -15.55
C ASP A 60 6.24 0.25 -14.44
N THR A 61 7.20 -0.55 -14.00
CA THR A 61 7.11 -1.37 -12.80
C THR A 61 7.60 -0.57 -11.58
N ILE A 62 6.77 -0.52 -10.54
CA ILE A 62 7.08 0.09 -9.25
C ILE A 62 7.26 -1.02 -8.21
N THR A 63 8.31 -0.92 -7.39
CA THR A 63 8.44 -1.71 -6.16
C THR A 63 8.10 -0.84 -4.97
N MET A 64 7.20 -1.33 -4.12
CA MET A 64 6.91 -0.76 -2.81
C MET A 64 7.54 -1.63 -1.73
N GLU A 65 8.43 -1.03 -0.95
CA GLU A 65 9.11 -1.64 0.19
C GLU A 65 8.65 -0.96 1.47
N THR A 66 8.69 -1.69 2.58
CA THR A 66 8.39 -1.09 3.87
C THR A 66 9.57 -0.24 4.35
N GLY A 67 9.31 1.02 4.70
CA GLY A 67 10.29 1.96 5.23
C GLY A 67 10.63 1.73 6.70
N ASP A 68 11.08 2.79 7.35
CA ASP A 68 11.58 2.81 8.73
C ASP A 68 10.48 2.58 9.78
N VAL A 69 9.23 2.92 9.48
CA VAL A 69 8.10 2.78 10.41
C VAL A 69 7.29 1.52 10.11
N ARG A 70 7.25 0.59 11.08
CA ARG A 70 6.56 -0.71 11.00
C ARG A 70 5.78 -1.01 12.28
N GLN A 71 4.67 -0.31 12.48
CA GLN A 71 3.93 -0.34 13.74
C GLN A 71 2.43 -0.56 13.53
N VAL A 72 2.05 -1.18 12.41
CA VAL A 72 0.65 -1.56 12.16
C VAL A 72 0.25 -2.66 13.14
N VAL A 73 -0.88 -2.44 13.77
CA VAL A 73 -1.58 -3.41 14.59
C VAL A 73 -2.95 -3.68 13.96
N ALA A 74 -3.40 -4.93 14.06
CA ALA A 74 -4.68 -5.35 13.53
C ALA A 74 -5.53 -6.07 14.58
N ARG A 75 -6.84 -6.04 14.36
CA ARG A 75 -7.83 -6.81 15.13
C ARG A 75 -8.73 -7.53 14.16
N GLN A 76 -8.86 -8.85 14.31
CA GLN A 76 -9.74 -9.67 13.47
C GLN A 76 -10.95 -10.14 14.28
N THR A 77 -12.15 -10.02 13.68
CA THR A 77 -13.41 -10.55 14.19
C THR A 77 -13.97 -11.54 13.18
N VAL A 78 -14.11 -12.80 13.57
CA VAL A 78 -14.66 -13.85 12.70
C VAL A 78 -16.12 -14.11 13.09
N SER A 79 -17.00 -14.03 12.09
CA SER A 79 -18.42 -14.36 12.18
C SER A 79 -18.72 -15.60 11.34
N ALA A 80 -19.98 -16.07 11.36
CA ALA A 80 -20.39 -17.24 10.58
C ALA A 80 -20.19 -17.04 9.06
N ASP A 81 -20.43 -15.82 8.58
CA ASP A 81 -20.47 -15.50 7.15
C ASP A 81 -19.49 -14.38 6.77
N SER A 82 -18.65 -13.91 7.69
CA SER A 82 -17.67 -12.87 7.38
C SER A 82 -16.43 -12.89 8.27
N VAL A 83 -15.34 -12.34 7.72
CA VAL A 83 -14.13 -12.01 8.47
C VAL A 83 -13.93 -10.51 8.36
N PHE A 84 -13.92 -9.81 9.49
CA PHE A 84 -13.71 -8.38 9.58
C PHE A 84 -12.34 -8.09 10.21
N THR A 85 -11.50 -7.34 9.52
CA THR A 85 -10.16 -6.97 9.99
C THR A 85 -10.05 -5.45 10.08
N GLU A 86 -9.68 -4.93 11.26
CA GLU A 86 -9.40 -3.51 11.48
C GLU A 86 -7.90 -3.28 11.59
N PHE A 87 -7.38 -2.24 10.94
CA PHE A 87 -5.99 -1.85 10.91
C PHE A 87 -5.80 -0.43 11.44
N ARG A 88 -4.70 -0.21 12.16
CA ARG A 88 -4.23 1.12 12.59
C ARG A 88 -2.76 1.07 12.96
N GLY A 89 -2.13 2.23 13.10
CA GLY A 89 -0.75 2.36 13.57
C GLY A 89 0.11 3.10 12.56
N GLY A 90 1.41 3.13 12.81
CA GLY A 90 2.37 3.80 11.94
C GLY A 90 2.87 2.89 10.82
N TRP A 91 2.92 3.40 9.59
CA TRP A 91 3.55 2.72 8.45
C TRP A 91 4.09 3.73 7.43
N THR A 92 5.36 3.58 7.08
CA THR A 92 5.98 4.29 5.96
C THR A 92 6.42 3.30 4.89
N VAL A 93 6.43 3.73 3.64
CA VAL A 93 6.89 2.93 2.50
C VAL A 93 7.82 3.71 1.58
N ASP A 94 8.71 2.95 0.95
CA ASP A 94 9.56 3.44 -0.13
C ASP A 94 9.02 2.94 -1.46
N LEU A 95 8.86 3.84 -2.43
CA LEU A 95 8.45 3.51 -3.79
C LEU A 95 9.63 3.70 -4.74
N VAL A 96 9.93 2.68 -5.55
CA VAL A 96 11.04 2.68 -6.50
C VAL A 96 10.53 2.39 -7.90
N ARG A 97 10.76 3.32 -8.84
CA ARG A 97 10.50 3.11 -10.27
C ARG A 97 11.68 2.38 -10.92
N HIS A 98 11.42 1.33 -11.69
CA HIS A 98 12.49 0.43 -12.18
C HIS A 98 13.33 1.01 -13.31
N SER A 99 12.75 1.82 -14.19
CA SER A 99 13.42 2.34 -15.38
C SER A 99 14.57 3.31 -15.08
N ASP A 100 14.43 4.12 -14.03
CA ASP A 100 15.37 5.19 -13.68
C ASP A 100 15.80 5.19 -12.21
N HIS A 101 15.28 4.27 -11.39
CA HIS A 101 15.50 4.23 -9.95
C HIS A 101 15.06 5.51 -9.22
N ALA A 102 14.10 6.26 -9.79
CA ALA A 102 13.45 7.35 -9.07
C ALA A 102 12.78 6.80 -7.81
N ARG A 103 12.83 7.56 -6.72
CA ARG A 103 12.39 7.12 -5.39
C ARG A 103 11.49 8.14 -4.73
N ILE A 104 10.39 7.66 -4.15
CA ILE A 104 9.65 8.37 -3.11
C ILE A 104 9.99 7.64 -1.81
N ASP A 105 10.71 8.32 -0.94
CA ASP A 105 11.29 7.76 0.29
C ASP A 105 10.39 8.10 1.49
N GLU A 106 10.16 7.12 2.37
CA GLU A 106 9.44 7.29 3.64
C GLU A 106 8.04 7.94 3.49
N LEU A 107 7.27 7.51 2.48
CA LEU A 107 5.90 7.96 2.29
C LEU A 107 5.01 7.41 3.40
N ASP A 108 4.41 8.30 4.19
CA ASP A 108 3.48 7.94 5.26
C ASP A 108 2.17 7.38 4.73
N ILE A 109 1.85 6.14 5.12
CA ILE A 109 0.58 5.45 4.85
C ILE A 109 -0.05 4.92 6.14
N SER A 110 0.10 5.66 7.23
CA SER A 110 -0.43 5.34 8.57
C SER A 110 -1.95 5.51 8.70
N GLY A 111 -2.68 5.58 7.59
CA GLY A 111 -4.14 5.61 7.58
C GLY A 111 -4.73 4.42 8.32
N ALA A 112 -5.83 4.65 9.04
CA ALA A 112 -6.62 3.57 9.58
C ALA A 112 -7.43 2.93 8.46
N GLY A 113 -7.78 1.66 8.61
CA GLY A 113 -8.61 0.99 7.63
C GLY A 113 -9.30 -0.23 8.19
N SER A 114 -10.21 -0.79 7.40
CA SER A 114 -10.78 -2.10 7.67
C SER A 114 -11.17 -2.78 6.38
N ASP A 115 -11.09 -4.11 6.37
CA ASP A 115 -11.71 -4.95 5.35
C ASP A 115 -12.75 -5.88 5.98
N GLU A 116 -13.83 -6.13 5.24
CA GLU A 116 -14.76 -7.20 5.54
C GLU A 116 -14.85 -8.15 4.35
N THR A 117 -14.39 -9.38 4.54
CA THR A 117 -14.50 -10.44 3.54
C THR A 117 -15.76 -11.26 3.80
N ARG A 118 -16.61 -11.38 2.78
CA ARG A 118 -17.81 -12.22 2.72
C ARG A 118 -17.68 -13.22 1.55
N PRO A 119 -18.52 -14.27 1.48
CA PRO A 119 -18.48 -15.23 0.36
C PRO A 119 -18.67 -14.61 -1.02
N ASP A 120 -19.39 -13.50 -1.10
CA ASP A 120 -19.78 -12.82 -2.34
C ASP A 120 -19.06 -11.48 -2.57
N GLY A 121 -18.20 -11.04 -1.64
CA GLY A 121 -17.57 -9.75 -1.78
C GLY A 121 -16.59 -9.37 -0.68
N ILE A 122 -15.89 -8.27 -0.92
CA ILE A 122 -14.98 -7.63 0.01
C ILE A 122 -15.37 -6.15 0.11
N SER A 123 -15.60 -5.66 1.32
CA SER A 123 -15.82 -4.23 1.60
C SER A 123 -14.56 -3.66 2.23
N ILE A 124 -14.01 -2.58 1.68
CA ILE A 124 -12.77 -1.94 2.14
C ILE A 124 -13.08 -0.49 2.54
N TYR A 125 -12.62 -0.09 3.71
CA TYR A 125 -12.68 1.28 4.21
C TYR A 125 -11.26 1.76 4.55
N LEU A 126 -10.89 2.94 4.07
CA LEU A 126 -9.60 3.57 4.34
C LEU A 126 -9.81 5.01 4.80
N GLU A 127 -9.11 5.42 5.85
CA GLU A 127 -9.18 6.77 6.43
C GLU A 127 -7.79 7.31 6.77
N GLY A 128 -7.47 8.52 6.30
CA GLY A 128 -6.17 9.15 6.53
C GLY A 128 -5.14 8.83 5.44
N PRO A 129 -3.82 8.91 5.74
CA PRO A 129 -2.76 8.72 4.73
C PRO A 129 -2.82 7.34 4.07
N SER A 130 -2.99 7.27 2.75
CA SER A 130 -3.05 6.00 2.01
C SER A 130 -2.62 6.15 0.56
N ILE A 131 -2.05 5.09 0.00
CA ILE A 131 -1.73 4.94 -1.44
C ILE A 131 -2.81 4.08 -2.08
N LEU A 132 -3.18 4.43 -3.30
CA LEU A 132 -4.16 3.76 -4.13
C LEU A 132 -3.51 3.42 -5.48
N PHE A 133 -3.51 2.14 -5.85
CA PHE A 133 -2.99 1.68 -7.13
C PHE A 133 -3.75 0.44 -7.62
N PRO A 134 -3.98 0.31 -8.93
CA PRO A 134 -4.60 -0.88 -9.48
C PRO A 134 -3.53 -1.97 -9.67
N MET A 135 -3.86 -3.23 -9.39
CA MET A 135 -3.00 -4.38 -9.71
C MET A 135 -3.48 -5.14 -10.95
N ASP A 136 -4.69 -4.85 -11.44
CA ASP A 136 -5.22 -5.38 -12.68
C ASP A 136 -6.08 -4.36 -13.45
N ASP A 137 -6.55 -4.75 -14.63
CA ASP A 137 -7.35 -3.89 -15.50
C ASP A 137 -8.76 -3.61 -14.93
N LEU A 138 -9.30 -4.51 -14.10
CA LEU A 138 -10.60 -4.32 -13.47
C LEU A 138 -10.54 -3.15 -12.48
N GLN A 139 -9.54 -3.18 -11.60
CA GLN A 139 -9.27 -2.11 -10.63
C GLN A 139 -8.92 -0.80 -11.31
N ARG A 140 -8.11 -0.85 -12.37
CA ARG A 140 -7.74 0.35 -13.13
C ARG A 140 -8.98 1.03 -13.73
N GLN A 141 -9.93 0.24 -14.25
CA GLN A 141 -11.18 0.78 -14.76
C GLN A 141 -12.04 1.34 -13.62
N ALA A 142 -12.16 0.64 -12.49
CA ALA A 142 -12.95 1.10 -11.34
C ALA A 142 -12.41 2.42 -10.76
N MET A 143 -11.09 2.58 -10.66
CA MET A 143 -10.45 3.84 -10.26
C MET A 143 -10.79 4.99 -11.22
N ARG A 144 -10.75 4.74 -12.54
CA ARG A 144 -11.11 5.76 -13.54
C ARG A 144 -12.58 6.13 -13.47
N ASP A 145 -13.47 5.16 -13.28
CA ASP A 145 -14.91 5.40 -13.09
C ASP A 145 -15.19 6.23 -11.82
N ALA A 146 -14.33 6.11 -10.81
CA ALA A 146 -14.33 6.93 -9.60
C ALA A 146 -13.74 8.35 -9.78
N GLY A 147 -13.26 8.68 -10.98
CA GLY A 147 -12.61 9.96 -11.29
C GLY A 147 -11.14 10.05 -10.85
N ILE A 148 -10.50 8.92 -10.55
CA ILE A 148 -9.06 8.85 -10.24
C ILE A 148 -8.31 8.51 -11.55
N GLU A 149 -7.73 9.53 -12.17
CA GLU A 149 -7.11 9.42 -13.51
C GLU A 149 -5.64 8.95 -13.50
N THR A 150 -5.03 8.84 -12.32
CA THR A 150 -3.65 8.35 -12.15
C THR A 150 -3.62 6.88 -11.76
N ASP A 151 -2.57 6.19 -12.19
CA ASP A 151 -2.32 4.79 -11.83
C ASP A 151 -1.57 4.65 -10.48
N LEU A 152 -1.17 5.76 -9.86
CA LEU A 152 -0.57 5.79 -8.52
C LEU A 152 -1.02 7.04 -7.77
N ALA A 153 -2.10 6.89 -7.00
CA ALA A 153 -2.73 7.95 -6.23
C ALA A 153 -2.29 7.89 -4.76
N TYR A 154 -2.26 9.06 -4.12
CA TYR A 154 -2.06 9.21 -2.68
C TYR A 154 -3.00 10.26 -2.12
N TYR A 155 -3.48 10.06 -0.90
CA TYR A 155 -4.14 11.12 -0.15
C TYR A 155 -3.68 11.09 1.30
N GLU A 156 -3.54 12.27 1.89
CA GLU A 156 -3.08 12.44 3.28
C GLU A 156 -4.26 12.47 4.27
N ARG A 157 -5.43 12.89 3.79
CA ARG A 157 -6.66 13.04 4.59
C ARG A 157 -7.86 12.74 3.72
N GLY A 158 -8.86 12.14 4.33
CA GLY A 158 -10.10 11.77 3.66
C GLY A 158 -10.47 10.33 3.93
N VAL A 159 -11.52 9.89 3.24
CA VAL A 159 -12.07 8.54 3.33
C VAL A 159 -12.24 7.97 1.93
N VAL A 160 -11.92 6.69 1.79
CA VAL A 160 -12.19 5.89 0.59
C VAL A 160 -12.93 4.62 1.00
N GLU A 161 -14.02 4.31 0.30
CA GLU A 161 -14.79 3.07 0.47
C GLU A 161 -14.86 2.35 -0.89
N ILE A 162 -14.56 1.04 -0.88
CA ILE A 162 -14.49 0.19 -2.06
C ILE A 162 -15.27 -1.09 -1.79
N GLU A 163 -16.10 -1.50 -2.73
CA GLU A 163 -16.81 -2.77 -2.72
C GLU A 163 -16.33 -3.62 -3.90
N VAL A 164 -15.86 -4.83 -3.63
CA VAL A 164 -15.44 -5.81 -4.63
C VAL A 164 -16.43 -6.96 -4.61
N ALA A 165 -17.07 -7.26 -5.74
CA ALA A 165 -17.92 -8.44 -5.87
C ALA A 165 -17.08 -9.63 -6.34
N LEU A 166 -17.30 -10.79 -5.73
CA LEU A 166 -16.62 -12.04 -6.06
C LEU A 166 -17.59 -13.03 -6.73
N ASP A 167 -17.07 -13.85 -7.64
CA ASP A 167 -17.78 -15.03 -8.12
C ASP A 167 -17.72 -16.19 -7.12
N ALA A 168 -18.40 -17.31 -7.45
CA ALA A 168 -18.42 -18.50 -6.60
C ALA A 168 -17.03 -19.17 -6.44
N ALA A 169 -16.03 -18.81 -7.25
CA ALA A 169 -14.65 -19.24 -7.11
C ALA A 169 -13.79 -18.26 -6.31
N GLY A 170 -14.36 -17.15 -5.82
CA GLY A 170 -13.66 -16.10 -5.10
C GLY A 170 -12.88 -15.14 -6.00
N VAL A 171 -13.20 -15.11 -7.31
CA VAL A 171 -12.53 -14.22 -8.26
C VAL A 171 -13.28 -12.88 -8.34
N PRO A 172 -12.59 -11.73 -8.24
CA PRO A 172 -13.20 -10.43 -8.47
C PRO A 172 -13.85 -10.34 -9.85
N VAL A 173 -15.12 -9.94 -9.88
CA VAL A 173 -15.90 -9.74 -11.11
C VAL A 173 -16.36 -8.29 -11.31
N SER A 174 -16.41 -7.52 -10.24
CA SER A 174 -16.61 -6.07 -10.28
C SER A 174 -15.96 -5.40 -9.08
N GLU A 175 -15.61 -4.14 -9.24
CA GLU A 175 -15.16 -3.26 -8.17
C GLU A 175 -15.86 -1.91 -8.32
N GLU A 176 -16.35 -1.37 -7.21
CA GLU A 176 -17.03 -0.09 -7.15
C GLU A 176 -16.44 0.75 -6.01
N TRP A 177 -16.04 1.98 -6.33
CA TRP A 177 -15.54 2.95 -5.35
C TRP A 177 -16.71 3.78 -4.85
N THR A 178 -17.42 3.22 -3.87
CA THR A 178 -18.69 3.74 -3.35
C THR A 178 -18.54 5.09 -2.66
N ARG A 179 -17.32 5.43 -2.19
CA ARG A 179 -17.00 6.75 -1.66
C ARG A 179 -15.54 7.13 -1.94
N VAL A 180 -15.34 8.33 -2.48
CA VAL A 180 -14.03 8.98 -2.58
C VAL A 180 -14.15 10.41 -2.06
N ASP A 181 -13.92 10.57 -0.76
CA ASP A 181 -13.96 11.85 -0.05
C ASP A 181 -12.54 12.20 0.42
N ALA A 182 -11.65 12.40 -0.55
CA ALA A 182 -10.24 12.63 -0.31
C ALA A 182 -9.64 13.55 -1.37
N ARG A 183 -8.57 14.28 -1.00
CA ARG A 183 -7.79 15.07 -1.96
C ARG A 183 -6.68 14.22 -2.54
N ILE A 184 -6.93 13.65 -3.72
CA ILE A 184 -5.98 12.81 -4.44
C ILE A 184 -4.79 13.63 -4.97
N ARG A 185 -3.59 13.09 -4.79
CA ARG A 185 -2.32 13.53 -5.37
C ARG A 185 -1.83 12.44 -6.32
N ASP A 186 -1.29 12.85 -7.45
CA ASP A 186 -0.69 11.96 -8.44
C ASP A 186 0.80 11.78 -8.14
N LEU A 187 1.17 10.60 -7.63
CA LEU A 187 2.55 10.27 -7.29
C LEU A 187 3.39 10.00 -8.55
N CYS A 188 2.79 9.67 -9.70
CA CYS A 188 3.55 9.52 -10.93
C CYS A 188 4.26 10.82 -11.31
N THR A 189 3.59 11.97 -11.12
CA THR A 189 4.21 13.29 -11.34
C THR A 189 5.25 13.66 -10.29
N GLN A 190 5.29 12.96 -9.16
CA GLN A 190 6.27 13.23 -8.11
C GLN A 190 7.61 12.62 -8.45
N PHE A 191 7.64 11.38 -8.97
CA PHE A 191 8.88 10.78 -9.47
C PHE A 191 9.60 11.70 -10.46
N ASP A 192 8.86 12.30 -11.39
CA ASP A 192 9.43 13.15 -12.44
C ASP A 192 10.00 14.49 -11.93
N ARG A 193 9.55 14.98 -10.76
CA ARG A 193 10.02 16.27 -10.20
C ARG A 193 11.32 16.16 -9.41
N ASP A 194 11.56 15.01 -8.77
CA ASP A 194 12.73 14.84 -7.90
C ASP A 194 14.03 14.61 -8.70
N ASP A 195 13.92 14.21 -9.97
CA ASP A 195 15.06 14.07 -10.89
C ASP A 195 15.63 15.44 -11.31
N ASP A 196 14.78 16.44 -11.55
CA ASP A 196 15.20 17.78 -11.96
C ASP A 196 16.09 18.49 -10.90
N HIS A 197 16.00 18.08 -9.63
CA HIS A 197 16.73 18.72 -8.52
C HIS A 197 18.09 18.07 -8.19
N ARG A 198 18.46 16.96 -8.85
CA ARG A 198 19.76 16.31 -8.65
C ARG A 198 20.86 16.92 -9.52
N ASP A 199 20.54 17.46 -10.68
CA ASP A 199 21.53 18.05 -11.61
C ASP A 199 22.07 19.41 -11.15
N ASP A 200 21.32 20.18 -10.36
CA ASP A 200 21.74 21.52 -9.93
C ASP A 200 22.77 21.55 -8.80
N ARG A 201 22.96 20.43 -8.07
CA ARG A 201 23.89 20.40 -6.92
C ARG A 201 25.34 20.18 -7.32
N HIS A 202 25.63 19.64 -8.51
CA HIS A 202 26.99 19.39 -8.96
C HIS A 202 27.67 20.58 -9.65
N HIS A 203 26.94 21.65 -9.96
CA HIS A 203 27.51 22.83 -10.62
C HIS A 203 27.96 23.95 -9.67
N ARG A 204 27.67 23.88 -8.37
CA ARG A 204 28.02 24.98 -7.43
C ARG A 204 29.36 24.82 -6.71
N ASP A 205 29.96 23.63 -6.68
CA ASP A 205 31.24 23.42 -5.97
C ASP A 205 32.49 23.65 -6.84
N HIS A 206 32.35 23.84 -8.16
CA HIS A 206 33.50 24.11 -9.04
C HIS A 206 33.80 25.61 -9.27
N ALA A 207 32.99 26.52 -8.75
CA ALA A 207 33.14 27.96 -9.02
C ALA A 207 33.97 28.74 -7.99
N ARG A 208 34.58 28.10 -6.97
CA ARG A 208 35.21 28.81 -5.84
C ARG A 208 36.72 28.62 -5.63
N THR A 209 37.46 28.03 -6.56
CA THR A 209 38.92 27.79 -6.39
C THR A 209 39.84 28.61 -7.30
N HIS A 210 39.35 29.63 -8.00
CA HIS A 210 40.19 30.51 -8.83
C HIS A 210 40.10 31.99 -8.45
N HIS A 211 40.47 32.35 -7.22
CA HIS A 211 40.97 33.71 -6.97
C HIS A 211 41.72 33.78 -5.63
N GLU A 212 43.07 33.78 -5.70
CA GLU A 212 44.05 34.32 -4.73
C GLU A 212 45.33 33.45 -4.83
N GLY A 213 46.53 33.93 -5.12
CA GLY A 213 47.02 35.27 -5.42
C GLY A 213 48.38 35.14 -6.10
N LYS A 214 48.58 35.88 -7.19
CA LYS A 214 49.91 36.14 -7.78
C LYS A 214 50.25 37.58 -7.43
N THR A 215 51.12 37.78 -6.45
CA THR A 215 51.84 39.04 -6.26
C THR A 215 53.33 38.74 -6.11
N HIS A 216 54.04 38.88 -7.23
CA HIS A 216 55.47 39.15 -7.24
C HIS A 216 55.69 40.61 -6.84
N HIS A 217 56.59 40.88 -5.89
CA HIS A 217 57.54 41.96 -6.08
C HIS A 217 58.83 41.76 -5.27
N ARG A 218 59.95 41.88 -6.00
CA ARG A 218 61.33 41.93 -5.55
C ARG A 218 61.61 43.16 -4.68
N GLY A 219 62.50 42.98 -3.72
CA GLY A 219 63.32 44.00 -3.06
C GLY A 219 64.53 43.31 -2.46
#